data_AF-A0A8I2YNJ9-F1
#
_entry.id   AF-A0A8I2YNJ9-F1
#
_cell.length_a   1.000
_cell.length_b   1.000
_cell.length_c   1.000
_cell.angle_alpha   90.00
_cell.angle_beta   90.00
_cell.angle_gamma   90.00
#
_symmetry.space_group_name_H-M   'P 1'
#
loop_
_entity.id
_entity.type
_entity.pdbx_description
1 polymer ?
#
loop_
_entity_poly.entity_id
_entity_poly.type
_entity_poly.pdbx_seq_one_letter_code
_entity_poly.pdbx_strand_id
1 'polypeptide(L)' 'MGLLTIIRKSRRKEREMRILFLLLKPGSGLDNAGKTTILKKINGENISSISPTLGFNIKTFIHRK' A
#
# COMPACT_ATOMS: atom_id res chain seq x y z
N MET A 1 -26.42 18.02 3.17
CA MET A 1 -25.80 17.65 4.46
C MET A 1 -26.88 17.06 5.36
N GLY A 2 -27.07 15.75 5.36
CA GLY A 2 -28.08 15.05 6.18
C GLY A 2 -27.56 13.73 6.75
N LEU A 3 -28.31 13.09 7.65
CA LEU A 3 -27.89 11.87 8.35
C LEU A 3 -27.42 10.76 7.40
N LEU A 4 -28.13 10.57 6.28
CA LEU A 4 -27.77 9.58 5.26
C LEU A 4 -26.41 9.85 4.62
N THR A 5 -26.06 11.12 4.37
CA THR A 5 -24.74 11.47 3.82
C THR A 5 -23.61 11.22 4.82
N ILE A 6 -23.87 11.40 6.12
CA ILE A 6 -22.91 11.11 7.20
C ILE A 6 -22.69 9.61 7.31
N ILE A 7 -23.76 8.81 7.35
CA ILE A 7 -23.69 7.35 7.40
C ILE A 7 -22.93 6.81 6.17
N ARG A 8 -23.22 7.31 4.96
CA ARG A 8 -22.50 6.93 3.74
C ARG A 8 -21.01 7.29 3.76
N LYS A 9 -20.65 8.41 4.38
CA LYS A 9 -19.25 8.83 4.54
C LYS A 9 -18.52 7.93 5.55
N SER A 10 -19.17 7.59 6.67
CA SER A 10 -18.63 6.65 7.67
C SER A 10 -18.44 5.24 7.08
N ARG A 11 -19.46 4.71 6.37
CA ARG A 11 -19.42 3.41 5.69
C ARG A 11 -18.32 3.30 4.64
N ARG A 12 -17.97 4.40 3.96
CA ARG A 12 -16.82 4.42 3.03
C ARG A 12 -15.49 4.34 3.78
N LYS A 13 -15.36 5.09 4.87
CA LYS A 13 -14.16 5.09 5.72
C LYS A 13 -13.90 3.72 6.36
N GLU A 14 -14.96 2.99 6.73
CA GLU A 14 -14.87 1.60 7.22
C GLU A 14 -14.32 0.61 6.17
N ARG A 15 -14.44 0.93 4.87
CA ARG A 15 -13.92 0.09 3.77
C ARG A 15 -12.52 0.50 3.30
N GLU A 16 -11.90 1.51 3.92
CA GLU A 16 -10.51 1.87 3.64
C GLU A 16 -9.58 1.08 4.56
N MET A 17 -8.72 0.24 3.99
CA MET A 17 -7.62 -0.38 4.72
C MET A 17 -6.32 0.39 4.46
N ARG A 18 -5.64 0.80 5.54
CA ARG A 18 -4.30 1.41 5.47
C ARG A 18 -3.28 0.39 5.97
N ILE A 19 -2.46 -0.12 5.06
CA ILE A 19 -1.43 -1.12 5.35
C ILE A 19 -0.07 -0.43 5.28
N LEU A 20 0.69 -0.47 6.37
CA LEU A 20 2.06 0.04 6.43
C LEU A 20 3.04 -1.14 6.35
N PHE A 21 3.88 -1.15 5.32
CA PHE A 21 4.96 -2.15 5.19
C PHE A 21 6.23 -1.66 5.89
N LEU A 22 6.42 -2.04 7.16
CA LEU A 22 7.66 -1.79 7.91
C LEU A 22 8.75 -2.83 7.61
N LEU A 23 10.01 -2.40 7.61
CA LEU A 23 11.18 -3.25 7.33
C LEU A 23 11.73 -3.61 8.70
N LEU A 24 11.28 -4.73 9.25
CA LEU A 24 11.90 -5.33 10.43
C LEU A 24 12.97 -6.29 9.92
N LYS A 25 14.23 -5.97 10.15
CA LYS A 25 15.36 -6.86 9.85
C LYS A 25 16.19 -7.04 11.13
N PRO A 26 16.17 -8.23 11.75
CA PRO A 26 17.28 -8.68 12.57
C PRO A 26 18.36 -9.20 11.61
N GLY A 27 19.58 -8.67 11.69
CA GLY A 27 20.76 -9.25 11.02
C GLY A 27 20.99 -8.86 9.56
N SER A 28 22.02 -8.03 9.36
CA SER A 28 23.01 -8.09 8.27
C SER A 28 22.48 -8.37 6.85
N GLY A 29 21.81 -7.39 6.26
CA GLY A 29 21.49 -7.38 4.82
C GLY A 29 20.25 -6.55 4.59
N LEU A 30 20.44 -5.23 4.52
CA LEU A 30 19.42 -4.20 4.69
C LEU A 30 18.75 -3.76 3.39
N ASP A 31 19.23 -4.21 2.23
CA ASP A 31 18.73 -3.69 0.96
C ASP A 31 18.12 -4.85 0.16
N ASN A 32 16.94 -4.63 -0.45
CA ASN A 32 16.27 -5.54 -1.39
C ASN A 32 15.33 -6.64 -0.83
N ALA A 33 14.65 -6.45 0.31
CA ALA A 33 13.65 -7.38 0.86
C ALA A 33 12.36 -7.59 0.00
N GLY A 34 12.30 -7.07 -1.23
CA GLY A 34 11.19 -7.31 -2.16
C GLY A 34 9.90 -6.54 -1.88
N LYS A 35 9.88 -5.55 -0.97
CA LYS A 35 8.69 -4.71 -0.72
C LYS A 35 8.19 -4.01 -1.97
N THR A 36 9.09 -3.37 -2.70
CA THR A 36 8.77 -2.67 -3.94
C THR A 36 8.35 -3.67 -5.02
N THR A 37 8.92 -4.88 -5.03
CA THR A 37 8.52 -5.99 -5.90
C THR A 37 7.08 -6.44 -5.64
N ILE A 38 6.70 -6.64 -4.37
CA ILE A 38 5.34 -7.03 -3.98
C ILE A 38 4.35 -5.92 -4.36
N LEU A 39 4.68 -4.66 -4.08
CA LEU A 39 3.81 -3.53 -4.41
C LEU A 39 3.62 -3.37 -5.93
N LYS A 40 4.70 -3.51 -6.72
CA LYS A 40 4.63 -3.49 -8.19
C LYS A 40 3.82 -4.67 -8.73
N LYS A 41 4.02 -5.87 -8.17
CA LYS A 41 3.28 -7.08 -8.56
C LYS A 41 1.78 -6.94 -8.30
N ILE A 42 1.38 -6.40 -7.14
CA ILE A 42 -0.03 -6.10 -6.84
C ILE A 42 -0.60 -5.07 -7.82
N ASN A 43 0.23 -4.11 -8.28
CA ASN A 43 -0.18 -3.11 -9.25
C ASN A 43 -0.12 -3.57 -10.72
N GLY A 44 0.30 -4.82 -10.99
CA GLY A 44 0.52 -5.31 -12.36
C GLY A 44 1.66 -4.60 -13.11
N GLU A 45 2.57 -3.93 -12.40
CA GLU A 45 3.69 -3.21 -12.99
C GLU A 45 4.90 -4.13 -13.24
N ASN A 46 5.71 -3.79 -14.24
CA ASN A 46 6.94 -4.51 -14.55
C ASN A 46 7.94 -4.47 -13.38
N ILE A 47 8.38 -5.68 -13.00
CA ILE A 47 9.31 -5.97 -11.89
C ILE A 47 10.79 -5.89 -12.35
N SER A 48 11.03 -5.77 -13.66
CA SER A 48 12.36 -5.86 -14.28
C SER A 48 13.34 -4.74 -13.91
N SER A 49 12.86 -3.53 -13.62
CA SER A 49 13.69 -2.43 -13.10
C SER A 49 13.11 -1.92 -11.78
N ILE A 50 13.69 -2.37 -10.66
CA ILE A 50 13.32 -1.89 -9.33
C ILE A 50 14.52 -1.12 -8.77
N SER A 51 14.33 0.18 -8.57
CA SER A 51 15.28 1.01 -7.84
C SER A 51 15.02 0.92 -6.33
N PRO A 52 16.08 0.99 -5.49
CA PRO A 52 15.91 1.19 -4.05
C PRO A 52 15.05 2.43 -3.79
N THR A 53 14.03 2.29 -2.94
CA THR A 53 13.15 3.41 -2.63
C THR A 53 13.82 4.29 -1.58
N LEU A 54 14.11 5.54 -1.92
CA LEU A 54 14.54 6.56 -0.97
C LEU A 54 13.27 7.14 -0.30
N GLY A 55 13.14 6.96 1.02
CA GLY A 55 11.96 7.41 1.77
C GLY A 55 10.83 6.38 1.84
N PHE A 56 9.60 6.78 1.50
CA PHE A 56 8.41 5.92 1.56
C PHE A 56 7.55 6.06 0.30
N ASN A 57 6.77 5.02 -0.02
CA ASN A 57 5.84 5.01 -1.17
C ASN A 57 4.42 4.76 -0.65
N ILE A 58 3.46 5.59 -1.08
CA ILE A 58 2.03 5.45 -0.77
C ILE A 58 1.29 5.14 -2.07
N LYS A 59 0.63 3.98 -2.13
CA LYS A 59 -0.30 3.63 -3.20
C LYS A 59 -1.67 3.30 -2.65
N THR A 60 -2.71 3.79 -3.30
CA THR A 60 -4.10 3.51 -2.98
C THR A 60 -4.67 2.59 -4.06
N PHE A 61 -5.20 1.44 -3.64
CA PHE A 61 -5.83 0.48 -4.54
C PHE A 61 -7.35 0.50 -4.36
N ILE A 62 -8.09 0.49 -5.48
CA ILE A 62 -9.55 0.36 -5.46
C ILE A 62 -9.87 -1.09 -5.81
N HIS A 63 -10.32 -1.86 -4.83
CA HIS A 63 -10.87 -3.19 -5.09
C HIS A 63 -12.30 -3.04 -5.63
N ARG A 64 -12.47 -3.21 -6.96
CA ARG A 64 -13.79 -3.40 -7.56
C ARG A 64 -14.15 -4.89 -7.43
N LYS A 65 -15.26 -5.17 -6.77
CA LYS A 65 -15.93 -6.48 -6.81
C LYS A 65 -16.61 -6.65 -8.17
#